data_AF-A0A2R4BKA8-F1
#
_entry.id   AF-A0A2R4BKA8-F1
#
_cell.length_a   1.000
_cell.length_b   1.000
_cell.length_c   1.000
_cell.angle_alpha   90.00
_cell.angle_beta   90.00
_cell.angle_gamma   90.00
#
_symmetry.space_group_name_H-M   'P 1'
#
loop_
_entity.id
_entity.type
_entity.pdbx_description
1 polymer ?
#
loop_
_entity_poly.entity_id
_entity_poly.type
_entity_poly.pdbx_seq_one_letter_code
_entity_poly.pdbx_strand_id
1 'polypeptide(L)'
;MWLWLISLSVFAALSYQTMNDQADQTLLDSRLQRLEAQAVGLAETIEAIQQRPVVATAADLKDTRERLEARAAQVETTLSGYAAAEDLQALRAEVEQIKARPSALRAAAPAQPRSPSRPTAKPEPPPLPFRIVGAELRAGQRSLSVTPNNGNFTPDQLQVLLPGDAVGPWRLQAVEGNTAVFQAGDQTRRMAIP
;
A
#
# COMPACT_ATOMS: atom_id res chain seq x y z
N MET A 1 -11.56 -50.42 -90.29
CA MET A 1 -10.59 -50.08 -89.21
C MET A 1 -11.04 -48.90 -88.36
N TRP A 2 -11.58 -47.82 -88.93
CA TRP A 2 -11.93 -46.58 -88.19
C TRP A 2 -13.10 -46.69 -87.19
N LEU A 3 -14.10 -47.54 -87.44
CA LEU A 3 -15.27 -47.69 -86.55
C LEU A 3 -14.91 -48.20 -85.15
N TRP A 4 -13.84 -49.01 -85.03
CA TRP A 4 -13.39 -49.52 -83.73
C TRP A 4 -12.79 -48.42 -82.85
N LEU A 5 -12.07 -47.47 -83.46
CA LEU A 5 -11.48 -46.33 -82.73
C LEU A 5 -12.56 -45.39 -82.17
N ILE A 6 -13.66 -45.19 -82.91
CA ILE A 6 -14.78 -44.36 -82.45
C ILE A 6 -15.46 -45.03 -81.25
N SER A 7 -15.73 -46.34 -81.31
CA SER A 7 -16.31 -47.08 -80.19
C SER A 7 -15.42 -47.04 -78.94
N LEU A 8 -14.10 -47.17 -79.11
CA LEU A 8 -13.15 -47.10 -78.01
C LEU A 8 -13.10 -45.70 -77.38
N SER A 9 -13.16 -44.65 -78.21
CA SER A 9 -13.18 -43.26 -77.75
C SER A 9 -14.46 -42.92 -76.98
N VAL A 10 -15.62 -43.37 -77.45
CA VAL A 10 -16.90 -43.18 -76.74
C VAL A 10 -16.87 -43.93 -75.42
N PHE A 11 -16.39 -45.18 -75.39
CA PHE A 11 -16.28 -45.95 -74.15
C PHE A 11 -15.32 -45.29 -73.14
N ALA A 12 -14.18 -44.77 -73.61
CA ALA A 12 -13.25 -44.03 -72.78
C ALA A 12 -13.85 -42.71 -72.26
N ALA A 13 -14.65 -42.00 -73.07
CA ALA A 13 -15.32 -40.78 -72.64
C ALA A 13 -16.40 -41.05 -71.58
N LEU A 14 -17.20 -42.11 -71.75
CA LEU A 14 -18.18 -42.52 -70.74
C LEU A 14 -17.50 -42.95 -69.44
N SER A 15 -16.44 -43.76 -69.52
CA SER A 15 -15.73 -44.18 -68.31
C SER A 15 -15.13 -42.97 -67.58
N TYR A 16 -14.54 -42.02 -68.31
CA TYR A 16 -13.98 -40.81 -67.72
C TYR A 16 -15.04 -39.93 -67.03
N GLN A 17 -16.21 -39.76 -67.65
CA GLN A 17 -17.33 -39.03 -67.05
C GLN A 17 -17.82 -39.69 -65.76
N THR A 18 -18.03 -41.02 -65.78
CA THR A 18 -18.47 -41.74 -64.58
C THR A 18 -17.47 -41.67 -63.43
N MET A 19 -16.16 -41.68 -63.73
CA MET A 19 -15.14 -41.52 -62.70
C MET A 19 -15.06 -40.09 -62.17
N ASN A 20 -15.26 -39.09 -63.02
CA ASN A 20 -15.28 -37.69 -62.59
C ASN A 20 -16.50 -37.40 -61.71
N ASP A 21 -17.68 -37.90 -62.08
CA ASP A 21 -18.90 -37.75 -61.27
C ASP A 21 -18.75 -38.40 -59.88
N GLN A 22 -18.10 -39.56 -59.80
CA GLN A 22 -17.79 -40.22 -58.52
C GLN A 22 -16.80 -39.40 -57.69
N ALA A 23 -15.77 -38.83 -58.32
CA ALA A 23 -14.80 -37.96 -57.64
C ALA A 23 -15.48 -36.68 -57.11
N ASP A 24 -16.39 -36.09 -57.88
CA ASP A 24 -17.16 -34.91 -57.46
C ASP A 24 -18.12 -35.24 -56.31
N GLN A 25 -18.81 -36.39 -56.36
CA GLN A 25 -19.69 -36.85 -55.27
C GLN A 25 -18.92 -37.08 -53.98
N THR A 26 -17.80 -37.81 -54.02
CA THR A 26 -16.98 -38.07 -52.82
C THR A 26 -16.41 -36.77 -52.22
N LEU A 27 -16.07 -35.79 -53.06
CA LEU A 27 -15.66 -34.47 -52.62
C LEU A 27 -16.82 -33.71 -51.94
N LEU A 28 -18.03 -33.75 -52.51
CA LEU A 28 -19.22 -33.15 -51.90
C LEU A 28 -19.55 -33.79 -50.55
N ASP A 29 -19.49 -35.12 -50.45
CA ASP A 29 -19.74 -35.85 -49.22
C ASP A 29 -18.74 -35.47 -48.13
N SER A 30 -17.45 -35.36 -48.48
CA SER A 30 -16.42 -34.90 -47.53
C SER A 30 -16.65 -33.46 -47.05
N ARG A 31 -17.16 -32.59 -47.92
CA ARG A 31 -17.50 -31.20 -47.57
C ARG A 31 -18.73 -31.15 -46.67
N LEU A 32 -19.76 -31.94 -46.95
CA LEU A 32 -20.95 -32.06 -46.11
C LEU A 32 -20.59 -32.58 -44.72
N GLN A 33 -19.78 -33.64 -44.65
CA GLN A 33 -19.34 -34.21 -43.38
C GLN A 33 -18.49 -33.22 -42.56
N ARG A 34 -17.66 -32.41 -43.23
CA ARG A 34 -16.90 -31.34 -42.57
C ARG A 34 -17.82 -30.22 -42.06
N LEU A 35 -18.84 -29.84 -42.82
CA LEU A 35 -19.83 -28.83 -42.39
C LEU A 35 -20.65 -29.33 -41.21
N GLU A 36 -21.04 -30.60 -41.21
CA GLU A 36 -21.74 -31.24 -40.10
C GLU A 36 -20.88 -31.24 -38.84
N ALA A 37 -19.61 -31.65 -38.94
CA ALA A 37 -18.68 -31.60 -37.81
C ALA A 37 -18.46 -30.17 -37.27
N GLN A 38 -18.41 -29.17 -38.16
CA GLN A 38 -18.32 -27.77 -37.74
C GLN A 38 -19.61 -27.29 -37.05
N ALA A 39 -20.78 -27.69 -37.55
CA ALA A 39 -22.06 -27.35 -36.95
C ALA A 39 -22.21 -27.96 -35.55
N VAL A 40 -21.80 -29.21 -35.36
CA VAL A 40 -21.76 -29.87 -34.04
C VAL A 40 -20.79 -29.16 -33.10
N GLY A 41 -19.57 -28.85 -33.54
CA GLY A 41 -18.60 -28.12 -32.73
C GLY A 41 -19.05 -26.70 -32.35
N LEU A 42 -19.82 -26.03 -33.22
CA LEU A 42 -20.45 -24.75 -32.92
C LEU A 42 -21.59 -24.89 -31.90
N ALA A 43 -22.42 -25.92 -32.01
CA ALA A 43 -23.47 -26.20 -31.05
C ALA A 43 -22.90 -26.50 -29.65
N GLU A 44 -21.86 -27.33 -29.58
CA GLU A 44 -21.16 -27.65 -28.33
C GLU A 44 -20.50 -26.41 -27.69
N THR A 45 -19.88 -25.54 -28.50
CA THR A 45 -19.30 -24.29 -27.99
C THR A 45 -20.34 -23.30 -27.52
N ILE A 46 -21.49 -23.18 -28.19
CA ILE A 46 -22.61 -22.36 -27.74
C ILE A 46 -23.17 -22.90 -26.43
N GLU A 47 -23.33 -24.22 -26.31
CA GLU A 47 -23.79 -24.85 -25.06
C GLU A 47 -22.79 -24.63 -23.93
N ALA A 48 -21.49 -24.76 -24.19
CA ALA A 48 -20.43 -24.49 -23.20
C ALA A 48 -20.40 -23.01 -22.76
N ILE A 49 -20.70 -22.07 -23.66
CA ILE A 49 -20.81 -20.64 -23.34
C ILE A 49 -22.08 -20.36 -22.53
N GLN A 50 -23.20 -21.01 -22.84
CA GLN A 50 -24.46 -20.89 -22.11
C GLN A 50 -24.40 -21.51 -20.71
N GLN A 51 -23.68 -22.61 -20.54
CA GLN A 51 -23.43 -23.24 -19.24
C GLN A 51 -22.45 -22.44 -18.38
N ARG A 52 -21.68 -21.52 -18.98
CA ARG A 52 -20.84 -20.59 -18.24
C ARG A 52 -21.76 -19.58 -17.53
N PRO A 53 -21.70 -19.46 -16.19
CA PRO A 53 -22.59 -18.55 -15.48
C PRO A 53 -22.42 -17.13 -16.02
N VAL A 54 -23.57 -16.44 -16.20
CA VAL A 54 -23.67 -15.04 -16.62
C VAL A 54 -22.54 -14.24 -16.00
N VAL A 55 -21.74 -13.59 -16.85
CA VAL A 55 -20.66 -12.67 -16.45
C VAL A 55 -21.22 -11.73 -15.39
N ALA A 56 -20.53 -11.62 -14.24
CA ALA A 56 -20.94 -10.78 -13.12
C ALA A 56 -21.46 -9.44 -13.64
N THR A 57 -22.75 -9.17 -13.42
CA THR A 57 -23.38 -8.02 -14.03
C THR A 57 -22.87 -6.75 -13.36
N ALA A 58 -22.99 -5.60 -14.03
CA ALA A 58 -22.63 -4.32 -13.44
C ALA A 58 -23.40 -4.04 -12.13
N ALA A 59 -24.61 -4.61 -11.98
CA ALA A 59 -25.40 -4.53 -10.75
C ALA A 59 -24.76 -5.33 -9.62
N ASP A 60 -24.30 -6.56 -9.88
CA ASP A 60 -23.62 -7.40 -8.88
C ASP A 60 -22.30 -6.78 -8.42
N LEU A 61 -21.56 -6.17 -9.35
CA LEU A 61 -20.33 -5.45 -9.04
C LEU A 61 -20.58 -4.21 -8.17
N LYS A 62 -21.70 -3.52 -8.40
CA LYS A 62 -22.10 -2.36 -7.60
C LYS A 62 -22.55 -2.78 -6.20
N ASP A 63 -23.37 -3.82 -6.09
CA ASP A 63 -23.83 -4.37 -4.80
C ASP A 63 -22.66 -4.87 -3.95
N THR A 64 -21.71 -5.58 -4.55
CA THR A 64 -20.48 -6.01 -3.86
C THR A 64 -19.62 -4.83 -3.41
N ARG A 65 -19.50 -3.78 -4.24
CA ARG A 65 -18.79 -2.55 -3.87
C ARG A 65 -19.45 -1.84 -2.69
N GLU A 66 -20.77 -1.63 -2.73
CA GLU A 66 -21.52 -0.99 -1.65
C GLU A 66 -21.40 -1.77 -0.33
N ARG A 67 -21.44 -3.10 -0.40
CA ARG A 67 -21.25 -3.97 0.78
C ARG A 67 -19.85 -3.84 1.36
N LEU A 68 -18.82 -3.78 0.52
CA LEU A 68 -17.43 -3.60 0.95
C LEU A 68 -17.23 -2.21 1.58
N GLU A 69 -17.81 -1.18 0.99
CA GLU A 69 -17.72 0.20 1.48
C GLU A 69 -18.42 0.36 2.84
N ALA A 70 -19.61 -0.23 3.00
CA ALA A 70 -20.31 -0.26 4.29
C ALA A 70 -19.48 -0.99 5.38
N ARG A 71 -18.84 -2.10 5.03
CA ARG A 71 -17.94 -2.83 5.94
C ARG A 71 -16.71 -2.01 6.31
N ALA A 72 -16.10 -1.34 5.35
CA ALA A 72 -14.94 -0.48 5.59
C ALA A 72 -15.28 0.68 6.53
N ALA A 73 -16.39 1.37 6.28
CA ALA A 73 -16.87 2.45 7.14
C ALA A 73 -17.19 1.98 8.57
N GLN A 74 -17.76 0.77 8.71
CA GLN A 74 -18.02 0.17 10.02
C GLN A 74 -16.72 -0.11 10.78
N VAL A 75 -15.71 -0.69 10.12
CA VAL A 75 -14.40 -0.96 10.72
C VAL A 75 -13.73 0.33 11.15
N GLU A 76 -13.69 1.34 10.28
CA GLU A 76 -13.12 2.65 10.60
C GLU A 76 -13.80 3.29 11.82
N THR A 77 -15.14 3.30 11.85
CA THR A 77 -15.90 3.85 12.99
C THR A 77 -15.57 3.11 14.29
N THR A 78 -15.48 1.77 14.24
CA THR A 78 -15.12 0.99 15.44
C THR A 78 -13.70 1.29 15.91
N LEU A 79 -12.73 1.34 14.99
CA LEU A 79 -11.34 1.63 15.32
C LEU A 79 -11.17 3.05 15.87
N SER A 80 -11.82 4.05 15.28
CA SER A 80 -11.82 5.42 15.79
C SER A 80 -12.47 5.50 17.17
N GLY A 81 -13.55 4.74 17.41
CA GLY A 81 -14.19 4.66 18.72
C GLY A 81 -13.29 4.02 19.80
N TYR A 82 -12.61 2.92 19.47
CA TYR A 82 -11.65 2.28 20.37
C TYR A 82 -10.43 3.17 20.65
N ALA A 83 -9.83 3.76 19.61
CA ALA A 83 -8.69 4.67 19.76
C ALA A 83 -9.05 5.89 20.63
N ALA A 84 -10.20 6.53 20.39
CA ALA A 84 -10.65 7.65 21.22
C ALA A 84 -10.92 7.25 22.67
N ALA A 85 -11.45 6.04 22.91
CA ALA A 85 -11.69 5.54 24.27
C ALA A 85 -10.38 5.25 25.01
N GLU A 86 -9.41 4.59 24.36
CA GLU A 86 -8.09 4.32 24.92
C GLU A 86 -7.31 5.62 25.19
N ASP A 87 -7.31 6.56 24.25
CA ASP A 87 -6.65 7.85 24.38
C ASP A 87 -7.23 8.69 25.53
N LEU A 88 -8.56 8.71 25.69
CA LEU A 88 -9.22 9.38 26.82
C LEU A 88 -8.88 8.72 28.16
N GLN A 89 -8.73 7.40 28.18
CA GLN A 89 -8.36 6.66 29.38
C GLN A 89 -6.88 6.88 29.75
N ALA A 90 -5.99 6.93 28.76
CA ALA A 90 -4.59 7.27 28.93
C ALA A 90 -4.43 8.70 29.46
N LEU A 91 -5.16 9.67 28.89
CA LEU A 91 -5.13 11.05 29.33
C LEU A 91 -5.66 11.21 30.76
N ARG A 92 -6.72 10.48 31.13
CA ARG A 92 -7.22 10.46 32.51
C ARG A 92 -6.17 9.91 33.48
N ALA A 93 -5.48 8.82 33.11
CA ALA A 93 -4.44 8.23 33.95
C ALA A 93 -3.25 9.19 34.13
N GLU A 94 -2.84 9.88 33.05
CA GLU A 94 -1.77 10.88 33.10
C GLU A 94 -2.15 12.08 33.98
N VAL A 95 -3.39 12.58 33.86
CA VAL A 95 -3.91 13.65 34.71
C VAL A 95 -3.91 13.25 36.19
N GLU A 96 -4.34 12.04 36.54
CA GLU A 96 -4.31 11.56 37.92
C GLU A 96 -2.88 11.38 38.44
N GLN A 97 -1.94 10.90 37.61
CA GLN A 97 -0.53 10.82 37.97
C GLN A 97 0.08 12.21 38.22
N ILE A 98 -0.24 13.19 37.37
CA ILE A 98 0.19 14.58 37.53
C ILE A 98 -0.39 15.20 38.81
N LYS A 99 -1.64 14.90 39.17
CA LYS A 99 -2.26 15.35 40.44
C LYS A 99 -1.68 14.66 41.67
N ALA A 100 -1.32 13.38 41.57
CA ALA A 100 -0.74 12.62 42.68
C ALA A 100 0.71 13.07 43.01
N ARG A 101 1.47 13.50 41.99
CA ARG A 101 2.86 13.94 42.12
C ARG A 101 3.07 15.10 43.12
N PRO A 102 2.29 16.20 43.11
CA PRO A 102 2.39 17.26 44.12
C PRO A 102 1.89 16.81 45.50
N SER A 103 0.95 15.85 45.58
CA SER A 103 0.50 15.32 46.88
C SER A 103 1.57 14.44 47.54
N ALA A 104 2.28 13.62 46.77
CA ALA A 104 3.39 12.80 47.25
C ALA A 104 4.61 13.65 47.65
N LEU A 105 4.94 14.69 46.88
CA LEU A 105 6.02 15.64 47.21
C LEU A 105 5.73 16.48 48.46
N ARG A 106 4.45 16.77 48.76
CA ARG A 106 4.05 17.53 49.95
C ARG A 106 4.00 16.68 51.21
N ALA A 107 3.73 15.38 51.09
CA ALA A 107 3.73 14.43 52.20
C ALA A 107 5.15 13.95 52.59
N ALA A 108 6.14 14.06 51.69
CA ALA A 108 7.48 13.52 51.87
C ALA A 108 8.57 14.56 52.21
N ALA A 109 8.22 15.81 52.55
CA ALA A 109 9.20 16.85 52.84
C ALA A 109 9.35 17.11 54.36
N PRO A 110 10.43 16.67 55.02
CA PRO A 110 10.90 17.29 56.25
C PRO A 110 11.48 18.67 55.93
N ALA A 111 11.13 19.67 56.72
CA ALA A 111 11.70 21.01 56.62
C ALA A 111 13.19 20.96 57.01
N GLN A 112 14.08 21.15 56.03
CA GLN A 112 15.51 21.30 56.27
C GLN A 112 15.98 22.69 55.81
N PRO A 113 16.77 23.42 56.63
CA PRO A 113 17.10 24.81 56.39
C PRO A 113 17.99 24.97 55.15
N ARG A 114 17.60 25.89 54.26
CA ARG A 114 18.32 26.25 53.05
C ARG A 114 19.63 26.94 53.39
N SER A 115 20.75 26.32 53.05
CA SER A 115 22.03 27.02 52.84
C SER A 115 22.07 27.60 51.42
N PRO A 116 22.60 28.81 51.21
CA PRO A 116 22.66 29.43 49.90
C PRO A 116 23.81 28.79 49.11
N SER A 117 23.51 27.82 48.26
CA SER A 117 24.47 27.32 47.28
C SER A 117 24.59 28.32 46.13
N ARG A 118 25.77 28.93 46.05
CA ARG A 118 26.29 29.75 44.95
C ARG A 118 25.98 29.08 43.59
N PRO A 119 25.51 29.81 42.57
CA PRO A 119 25.31 29.22 41.25
C PRO A 119 26.66 28.92 40.64
N THR A 120 27.05 27.64 40.65
CA THR A 120 28.12 27.14 39.78
C THR A 120 27.60 27.26 38.36
N ALA A 121 28.17 28.16 37.58
CA ALA A 121 27.87 28.31 36.16
C ALA A 121 28.06 26.94 35.49
N LYS A 122 26.94 26.32 35.09
CA LYS A 122 26.94 25.10 34.26
C LYS A 122 27.72 25.45 32.98
N PRO A 123 28.66 24.59 32.53
CA PRO A 123 29.38 24.84 31.28
C PRO A 123 28.37 25.12 30.17
N GLU A 124 28.59 26.22 29.44
CA GLU A 124 27.76 26.57 28.29
C GLU A 124 27.71 25.37 27.34
N PRO A 125 26.51 24.86 26.99
CA PRO A 125 26.45 23.63 26.21
C PRO A 125 27.09 23.88 24.84
N PRO A 126 27.87 22.93 24.30
CA PRO A 126 28.62 23.14 23.06
C PRO A 126 27.65 23.57 21.95
N PRO A 127 28.04 24.50 21.07
CA PRO A 127 27.16 24.97 20.01
C PRO A 127 26.68 23.77 19.17
N LEU A 128 25.40 23.77 18.80
CA LEU A 128 24.88 22.72 17.93
C LEU A 128 25.47 22.91 16.53
N PRO A 129 26.01 21.85 15.91
CA PRO A 129 26.58 21.95 14.56
C PRO A 129 25.51 22.04 13.46
N PHE A 130 24.22 21.94 13.84
CA PHE A 130 23.07 21.94 12.95
C PHE A 130 21.98 22.89 13.47
N ARG A 131 21.04 23.20 12.58
CA ARG A 131 19.77 23.87 12.88
C ARG A 131 18.60 23.00 12.47
N ILE A 132 17.45 23.23 13.09
CA ILE A 132 16.20 22.53 12.76
C ILE A 132 15.53 23.26 11.61
N VAL A 133 15.07 22.50 10.62
CA VAL A 133 14.25 23.01 9.51
C VAL A 133 12.78 22.75 9.75
N GLY A 134 12.44 21.59 10.33
CA GLY A 134 11.06 21.23 10.63
C GLY A 134 10.96 19.85 11.29
N ALA A 135 9.75 19.47 11.66
CA ALA A 135 9.43 18.13 12.14
C ALA A 135 8.23 17.58 11.39
N GLU A 136 8.18 16.27 11.23
CA GLU A 136 7.11 15.58 10.52
C GLU A 136 6.71 14.32 11.29
N LEU A 137 5.47 13.87 11.09
CA LEU A 137 4.95 12.64 11.68
C LEU A 137 4.83 11.59 10.58
N ARG A 138 5.63 10.52 10.64
CA ARG A 138 5.62 9.42 9.68
C ARG A 138 5.37 8.11 10.42
N ALA A 139 4.35 7.36 10.01
CA ALA A 139 4.01 6.06 10.59
C ALA A 139 3.88 6.09 12.14
N GLY A 140 3.33 7.17 12.70
CA GLY A 140 3.19 7.36 14.15
C GLY A 140 4.47 7.81 14.87
N GLN A 141 5.60 7.93 14.17
CA GLN A 141 6.87 8.38 14.74
C GLN A 141 7.21 9.80 14.26
N ARG A 142 7.59 10.67 15.20
CA ARG A 142 8.04 12.04 14.86
C ARG A 142 9.49 12.00 14.42
N SER A 143 9.76 12.43 13.19
CA SER A 143 11.10 12.69 12.69
C SER A 143 11.39 14.18 12.65
N LEU A 144 12.67 14.52 12.72
CA LEU A 144 13.16 15.89 12.74
C LEU A 144 14.12 16.10 11.58
N SER A 145 13.88 17.12 10.76
CA SER A 145 14.77 17.48 9.67
C SER A 145 15.75 18.56 10.14
N VAL A 146 17.05 18.27 10.01
CA VAL A 146 18.13 19.18 10.41
C VAL A 146 19.05 19.45 9.23
N THR A 147 19.69 20.62 9.27
CA THR A 147 20.70 21.01 8.29
C THR A 147 21.93 21.52 9.02
N PRO A 148 23.11 21.46 8.40
CA PRO A 148 24.29 22.16 8.88
C PRO A 148 24.01 23.63 9.25
N ASN A 149 24.70 24.16 10.26
CA ASN A 149 24.48 25.53 10.73
C ASN A 149 25.07 26.62 9.79
N ASN A 150 25.79 26.23 8.73
CA ASN A 150 26.47 27.13 7.79
C ASN A 150 25.56 27.62 6.65
N GLY A 151 24.73 28.63 6.92
CA GLY A 151 24.04 29.38 5.84
C GLY A 151 23.06 28.53 5.02
N ASN A 152 22.85 28.87 3.75
CA ASN A 152 21.90 28.18 2.88
C ASN A 152 22.29 26.70 2.71
N PHE A 153 21.30 25.81 2.81
CA PHE A 153 21.49 24.37 2.62
C PHE A 153 20.90 23.92 1.28
N THR A 154 21.45 22.85 0.74
CA THR A 154 20.89 22.14 -0.42
C THR A 154 20.08 20.91 0.06
N PRO A 155 19.11 20.40 -0.73
CA PRO A 155 18.26 19.28 -0.30
C PRO A 155 19.02 18.00 0.11
N ASP A 156 20.21 17.77 -0.46
CA ASP A 156 21.11 16.66 -0.12
C ASP A 156 21.80 16.82 1.25
N GLN A 157 21.81 18.02 1.82
CA GLN A 157 22.34 18.31 3.16
C GLN A 157 21.26 18.21 4.26
N LEU A 158 20.01 17.94 3.88
CA LEU A 158 18.90 17.75 4.80
C LEU A 158 18.97 16.33 5.39
N GLN A 159 19.23 16.24 6.68
CA GLN A 159 19.26 14.97 7.40
C GLN A 159 17.96 14.80 8.19
N VAL A 160 17.34 13.63 8.07
CA VAL A 160 16.18 13.25 8.88
C VAL A 160 16.67 12.44 10.09
N LEU A 161 16.26 12.86 11.29
CA LEU A 161 16.59 12.23 12.56
C LEU A 161 15.34 11.66 13.21
N LEU A 162 15.44 10.44 13.70
CA LEU A 162 14.48 9.78 14.57
C LEU A 162 14.95 9.84 16.03
N PRO A 163 14.04 9.70 17.01
CA PRO A 163 14.43 9.48 18.41
C PRO A 163 15.43 8.32 18.51
N GLY A 164 16.61 8.60 19.05
CA GLY A 164 17.76 7.70 19.11
C GLY A 164 18.92 8.07 18.18
N ASP A 165 18.64 8.79 17.07
CA ASP A 165 19.67 9.18 16.09
C ASP A 165 20.58 10.28 16.63
N ALA A 166 21.83 10.30 16.18
CA ALA A 166 22.83 11.25 16.63
C ALA A 166 23.46 12.04 15.48
N VAL A 167 23.74 13.32 15.74
CA VAL A 167 24.51 14.22 14.88
C VAL A 167 25.64 14.82 15.71
N GLY A 168 26.86 14.38 15.40
CA GLY A 168 28.02 14.67 16.25
C GLY A 168 27.80 14.12 17.67
N PRO A 169 28.00 14.92 18.73
CA PRO A 169 27.80 14.46 20.11
C PRO A 169 26.32 14.49 20.56
N TRP A 170 25.42 15.01 19.74
CA TRP A 170 24.02 15.25 20.12
C TRP A 170 23.12 14.13 19.60
N ARG A 171 22.46 13.42 20.52
CA ARG A 171 21.42 12.43 20.22
C ARG A 171 20.03 13.03 20.38
N LEU A 172 19.16 12.86 19.40
CA LEU A 172 17.75 13.22 19.51
C LEU A 172 17.07 12.25 20.49
N GLN A 173 16.54 12.76 21.59
CA GLN A 173 15.85 11.95 22.60
C GLN A 173 14.35 11.86 22.31
N ALA A 174 13.73 13.01 22.02
CA ALA A 174 12.31 13.09 21.76
C ALA A 174 11.95 14.35 20.97
N VAL A 175 10.79 14.32 20.33
CA VAL A 175 10.12 15.51 19.78
C VAL A 175 8.81 15.69 20.55
N GLU A 176 8.78 16.69 21.44
CA GLU A 176 7.68 16.98 22.35
C GLU A 176 6.93 18.24 21.88
N GLY A 177 5.74 18.08 21.33
CA GLY A 177 4.95 19.19 20.80
C GLY A 177 5.70 19.94 19.69
N ASN A 178 6.13 21.18 19.97
CA ASN A 178 6.95 22.01 19.07
C ASN A 178 8.41 22.13 19.52
N THR A 179 8.91 21.18 20.31
CA THR A 179 10.27 21.21 20.87
C THR A 179 11.00 19.89 20.60
N ALA A 180 12.19 19.98 20.03
CA ALA A 180 13.12 18.85 19.93
C ALA A 180 14.06 18.83 21.15
N VAL A 181 14.25 17.64 21.73
CA VAL A 181 15.12 17.43 22.90
C VAL A 181 16.36 16.66 22.47
N PHE A 182 17.52 17.27 22.61
CA PHE A 182 18.81 16.65 22.32
C PHE A 182 19.61 16.41 23.59
N GLN A 183 20.41 15.36 23.59
CA GLN A 183 21.33 15.04 24.67
C GLN A 183 22.76 14.81 24.17
N ALA A 184 23.74 15.39 24.85
CA ALA A 184 25.16 15.16 24.67
C ALA A 184 25.80 14.87 26.04
N GLY A 185 26.05 13.59 26.35
CA GLY A 185 26.42 13.17 27.70
C GLY A 185 25.37 13.58 28.74
N ASP A 186 25.77 14.29 29.79
CA ASP A 186 24.88 14.79 30.85
C ASP A 186 24.20 16.12 30.50
N GLN A 187 24.42 16.62 29.29
CA GLN A 187 23.84 17.88 28.83
C GLN A 187 22.59 17.62 28.00
N THR A 188 21.49 18.26 28.39
CA THR A 188 20.25 18.28 27.63
C THR A 188 20.03 19.67 27.05
N ARG A 189 19.67 19.73 25.77
CA ARG A 189 19.31 20.97 25.10
C ARG A 189 17.95 20.82 24.44
N ARG A 190 17.09 21.80 24.65
CA ARG A 190 15.76 21.90 24.05
C ARG A 190 15.79 22.95 22.95
N MET A 191 15.26 22.63 21.79
CA MET A 191 15.22 23.52 20.63
C MET A 191 13.79 23.65 20.13
N ALA A 192 13.37 24.88 19.85
CA ALA A 192 12.10 25.11 19.18
C ALA A 192 12.17 24.61 17.73
N ILE A 193 11.10 23.99 17.26
CA ILE A 193 10.91 23.67 15.86
C ILE A 193 10.29 24.92 15.20
N PRO A 194 10.89 25.46 14.12
CA PRO A 194 10.38 26.62 13.40
C PRO A 194 8.98 26.43 12.80
#